data_AF-A0A7C7PSP7-F1
#
_entry.id   AF-A0A7C7PSP7-F1
#
_cell.length_a   1.000
_cell.length_b   1.000
_cell.length_c   1.000
_cell.angle_alpha   90.00
_cell.angle_beta   90.00
_cell.angle_gamma   90.00
#
_symmetry.space_group_name_H-M   'P 1'
#
loop_
_entity.id
_entity.type
_entity.pdbx_description
1 polymer ?
#
loop_
_entity_poly.entity_id
_entity_poly.type
_entity_poly.pdbx_seq_one_letter_code
_entity_poly.pdbx_strand_id
1 'polypeptide(L)' 'MRYASKATLLGICLLASLGVTALFTLAAASLGTYTQIDITIGTTWFFTISFITSMPLLIPKLRKRLER' A
#
# COMPACT_ATOMS: atom_id res chain seq x y z
N MET A 1 -18.42 6.22 17.45
CA MET A 1 -17.14 6.67 16.82
C MET A 1 -16.31 5.52 16.22
N ARG A 2 -16.91 4.47 15.62
CA ARG A 2 -16.21 3.25 15.16
C ARG A 2 -15.74 3.27 13.70
N TYR A 3 -16.30 4.15 12.86
CA TYR A 3 -15.98 4.26 11.43
C TYR A 3 -14.77 5.14 11.13
N ALA A 4 -14.59 6.24 11.89
CA ALA A 4 -13.46 7.15 11.74
C ALA A 4 -12.12 6.41 11.87
N SER A 5 -11.99 5.53 12.88
CA SER A 5 -10.73 4.80 13.10
C SER A 5 -10.40 3.77 12.03
N LYS A 6 -11.39 3.27 11.25
CA LYS A 6 -11.14 2.39 10.10
C LYS A 6 -10.74 3.20 8.87
N ALA A 7 -11.43 4.31 8.61
CA ALA A 7 -11.14 5.21 7.49
C ALA A 7 -9.75 5.86 7.61
N THR A 8 -9.37 6.32 8.80
CA THR A 8 -8.04 6.89 9.05
C THR A 8 -6.92 5.85 8.87
N LEU A 9 -7.14 4.61 9.31
CA LEU A 9 -6.15 3.53 9.13
C LEU A 9 -6.00 3.12 7.66
N LEU A 10 -7.12 3.02 6.94
CA LEU A 10 -7.12 2.73 5.50
C LEU A 10 -6.43 3.85 4.72
N GLY A 11 -6.62 5.11 5.15
CA GLY A 11 -5.90 6.26 4.63
C GLY A 11 -4.38 6.18 4.85
N ILE A 12 -3.92 5.75 6.03
CA ILE A 12 -2.49 5.58 6.32
C ILE A 12 -1.90 4.45 5.46
N CYS A 13 -2.60 3.32 5.31
CA CYS A 13 -2.15 2.23 4.44
C CYS A 13 -2.10 2.65 2.96
N LEU A 14 -3.09 3.43 2.50
CA LEU A 14 -3.10 3.99 1.15
C LEU A 14 -1.94 4.96 0.94
N LEU A 15 -1.69 5.89 1.88
CA LEU A 15 -0.57 6.84 1.81
C LEU A 15 0.79 6.12 1.83
N ALA A 16 0.95 5.09 2.67
CA ALA A 16 2.16 4.30 2.71
C ALA A 16 2.40 3.55 1.40
N SER A 17 1.37 2.88 0.86
CA SER A 17 1.46 2.24 -0.46
C SER A 17 1.78 3.26 -1.56
N LEU A 18 1.13 4.43 -1.56
CA LEU A 18 1.38 5.49 -2.54
C LEU A 18 2.82 5.98 -2.49
N GLY A 19 3.38 6.18 -1.29
CA GLY A 19 4.77 6.61 -1.12
C GLY A 19 5.77 5.59 -1.65
N VAL A 20 5.55 4.31 -1.40
CA VAL A 20 6.41 3.23 -1.91
C VAL A 20 6.28 3.09 -3.43
N THR A 21 5.07 3.18 -3.98
CA THR A 21 4.84 3.16 -5.43
C THR A 21 5.49 4.37 -6.12
N ALA A 22 5.45 5.56 -5.52
CA ALA A 22 6.11 6.75 -6.06
C ALA A 22 7.64 6.59 -6.10
N LEU A 23 8.24 6.04 -5.05
CA LEU A 23 9.68 5.73 -5.02
C LEU A 23 10.08 4.72 -6.09
N PHE A 24 9.28 3.65 -6.29
CA PHE A 24 9.50 2.68 -7.35
C PHE A 24 9.40 3.32 -8.74
N THR A 25 8.38 4.17 -8.97
CA THR A 25 8.19 4.88 -10.26
C THR A 25 9.37 5.79 -10.57
N LEU A 26 9.84 6.56 -9.58
CA LEU A 26 11.00 7.44 -9.71
C LEU A 26 12.29 6.66 -10.00
N ALA A 27 12.51 5.54 -9.30
CA ALA A 27 13.64 4.67 -9.56
C ALA A 27 13.57 4.08 -10.97
N ALA A 28 12.43 3.52 -11.37
CA ALA A 28 12.26 2.94 -12.71
C ALA A 28 12.42 3.98 -13.83
N ALA A 29 11.92 5.21 -13.62
CA ALA A 29 12.12 6.33 -14.53
C ALA A 29 13.60 6.76 -14.61
N SER A 30 14.33 6.75 -13.49
CA SER A 30 15.77 7.11 -13.46
C SER A 30 16.67 6.08 -14.14
N LEU A 31 16.27 4.81 -14.19
CA LEU A 31 17.06 3.76 -14.84
C LEU A 31 17.03 3.87 -16.38
N GLY A 32 15.98 4.47 -16.96
CA GLY A 32 15.89 4.71 -18.41
C GLY A 32 15.82 3.45 -19.29
N THR A 33 15.83 2.26 -18.69
CA THR A 33 15.83 0.95 -19.37
C THR A 33 14.44 0.36 -19.53
N TYR A 34 13.47 0.83 -18.74
CA TYR A 34 12.11 0.30 -18.73
C TYR A 34 11.20 1.11 -19.65
N THR A 35 10.37 0.43 -20.44
CA THR A 35 9.34 1.11 -21.21
C THR A 35 8.26 1.66 -20.28
N GLN A 36 7.49 2.65 -20.74
CA GLN A 36 6.36 3.20 -19.96
C GLN A 36 5.36 2.11 -19.54
N ILE A 37 5.21 1.06 -20.34
CA ILE A 37 4.34 -0.08 -20.05
C ILE A 37 4.91 -0.91 -18.90
N ASP A 38 6.22 -1.20 -18.91
CA ASP A 38 6.89 -1.95 -17.83
C ASP A 38 6.82 -1.21 -16.50
N ILE A 39 6.99 0.12 -16.52
CA ILE A 39 6.85 0.97 -15.33
C ILE A 39 5.42 0.90 -14.81
N THR A 40 4.40 0.96 -15.68
CA THR A 40 2.98 0.90 -15.29
C THR A 40 2.60 -0.45 -14.69
N ILE A 41 3.07 -1.55 -15.28
CA ILE A 41 2.83 -2.90 -14.77
C ILE A 41 3.54 -3.08 -13.42
N GLY A 42 4.82 -2.68 -13.33
CA GLY A 42 5.61 -2.77 -12.11
C GLY A 42 5.03 -1.94 -10.96
N THR A 43 4.56 -0.73 -11.23
CA THR A 43 3.92 0.15 -10.23
C THR A 43 2.61 -0.43 -9.73
N THR A 44 1.76 -0.93 -10.63
CA THR A 44 0.48 -1.57 -10.26
C THR A 44 0.72 -2.81 -9.41
N TRP A 45 1.73 -3.62 -9.77
CA TRP A 45 2.12 -4.80 -9.03
C TRP A 45 2.66 -4.45 -7.62
N PHE A 46 3.57 -3.49 -7.53
CA PHE A 46 4.13 -3.02 -6.25
C PHE A 46 3.03 -2.45 -5.35
N PHE A 47 2.14 -1.63 -5.89
CA PHE A 47 1.01 -1.07 -5.14
C PHE A 47 0.12 -2.19 -4.55
N THR A 48 -0.20 -3.20 -5.37
CA THR A 48 -1.03 -4.34 -4.96
C THR A 48 -0.37 -5.14 -3.84
N ILE A 49 0.93 -5.44 -3.95
CA ILE A 49 1.67 -6.15 -2.90
C ILE A 49 1.75 -5.30 -1.64
N SER A 50 2.11 -4.02 -1.71
CA SER A 50 2.18 -3.14 -0.55
C SER A 50 0.83 -3.02 0.16
N PHE A 51 -0.27 -2.99 -0.60
CA PHE A 51 -1.63 -2.95 -0.05
C PHE A 51 -2.00 -4.28 0.62
N ILE A 52 -1.78 -5.42 -0.05
CA ILE A 52 -2.05 -6.76 0.49
C ILE A 52 -1.19 -7.02 1.72
N THR A 53 0.08 -6.60 1.74
CA THR A 53 0.99 -6.83 2.89
C THR A 53 0.66 -5.93 4.07
N SER A 54 0.08 -4.75 3.80
CA SER A 54 -0.43 -3.86 4.85
C SER A 54 -1.75 -4.37 5.47
N MET A 55 -2.53 -5.19 4.76
CA MET A 55 -3.79 -5.77 5.25
C MET A 55 -3.68 -6.78 6.42
N PRO A 56 -2.78 -7.79 6.44
CA PRO A 56 -2.71 -8.78 7.51
C PRO A 56 -2.22 -8.21 8.84
N LEU A 57 -1.56 -7.05 8.84
CA LEU A 57 -1.28 -6.27 10.06
C LEU A 57 -2.57 -5.75 10.75
N LEU A 58 -3.72 -5.75 10.06
CA LEU A 58 -5.02 -5.36 10.63
C LEU A 58 -5.78 -6.50 11.32
N ILE A 59 -5.59 -7.76 10.90
CA ILE A 59 -6.38 -8.91 11.38
C ILE A 59 -6.16 -9.22 12.88
N PRO A 60 -4.92 -9.28 13.42
CA PRO A 60 -4.72 -9.60 14.83
C PRO A 60 -5.11 -8.44 15.78
N LYS A 61 -5.10 -7.17 15.32
CA LYS A 61 -5.54 -6.02 16.14
C LYS A 61 -7.07 -5.93 16.28
N LEU A 62 -7.83 -6.46 15.33
CA LEU A 62 -9.29 -6.59 15.43
C LEU A 62 -9.69 -7.73 16.37
N ARG A 63 -8.96 -8.86 16.34
CA ARG A 63 -9.25 -10.03 17.20
C ARG A 63 -9.09 -9.72 18.69
N LYS A 64 -8.00 -9.03 19.07
CA LYS A 64 -7.76 -8.61 20.47
C LYS A 64 -8.78 -7.63 21.07
N ARG A 65 -9.64 -7.00 20.24
CA ARG A 65 -10.65 -6.03 20.67
C ARG A 65 -12.07 -6.61 20.70
N LEU A 66 -12.26 -7.85 20.24
CA LEU A 66 -13.55 -8.54 20.25
C LEU A 66 -13.67 -9.54 21.40
N GLU A 67 -12.54 -10.01 21.95
CA GLU A 67 -12.48 -10.85 23.18
C GLU A 67 -12.46 -10.03 24.48
N ARG A 68 -12.78 -8.72 24.42
CA ARG A 68 -12.98 -7.85 25.59
C ARG A 68 -14.35 -7.20 25.51
#